data_AF-A0A3N5U5K8-F1
#
_entry.id   AF-A0A3N5U5K8-F1
#
_cell.length_a   1.000
_cell.length_b   1.000
_cell.length_c   1.000
_cell.angle_alpha   90.00
_cell.angle_beta   90.00
_cell.angle_gamma   90.00
#
_symmetry.space_group_name_H-M   'P 1'
#
loop_
_entity.id
_entity.type
_entity.pdbx_description
1 polymer ?
#
loop_
_entity_poly.entity_id
_entity_poly.type
_entity_poly.pdbx_seq_one_letter_code
_entity_poly.pdbx_strand_id
1 'polypeptide(L)' 'MMGSMDEHILKTTKEITVKFIETGRVSHTGFNETFKSIYKAVEEAVKSSGSTTEEKDNI' A
#
# COMPACT_ATOMS: atom_id res chain seq x y z
N MET A 1 -14.09 5.94 -12.81
CA MET A 1 -13.62 6.14 -11.42
C MET A 1 -12.40 5.25 -11.19
N MET A 2 -11.23 5.71 -11.61
CA MET A 2 -9.94 5.00 -11.43
C MET A 2 -8.97 5.79 -10.54
N GLY A 3 -9.26 7.08 -10.29
CA GLY A 3 -8.45 7.94 -9.43
C GLY A 3 -8.67 7.75 -7.93
N SER A 4 -9.78 7.15 -7.47
CA SER A 4 -10.05 7.04 -6.03
C SER A 4 -9.15 6.01 -5.36
N MET A 5 -9.02 4.80 -5.90
CA MET A 5 -8.26 3.75 -5.22
C MET A 5 -6.75 4.03 -5.22
N ASP A 6 -6.19 4.39 -6.36
CA ASP A 6 -4.76 4.70 -6.48
C ASP A 6 -4.37 5.91 -5.61
N GLU A 7 -5.24 6.94 -5.54
CA GLU A 7 -5.04 8.08 -4.65
C GLU A 7 -5.09 7.66 -3.17
N HIS A 8 -6.00 6.76 -2.79
CA HIS A 8 -6.09 6.25 -1.43
C HIS A 8 -4.85 5.42 -1.05
N ILE A 9 -4.34 4.58 -1.95
CA ILE A 9 -3.10 3.83 -1.76
C ILE A 9 -1.94 4.81 -1.56
N LEU A 10 -1.83 5.83 -2.41
CA LEU A 10 -0.75 6.81 -2.34
C LEU A 10 -0.81 7.64 -1.05
N LYS A 11 -1.99 8.11 -0.63
CA LYS A 11 -2.18 8.87 0.62
C LYS A 11 -1.82 8.03 1.84
N THR A 12 -2.32 6.79 1.90
CA THR A 12 -2.03 5.87 3.00
C THR A 12 -0.54 5.58 3.09
N THR A 13 0.11 5.29 1.95
CA THR A 13 1.55 5.06 1.87
C THR A 13 2.34 6.26 2.41
N LYS A 14 1.97 7.47 1.98
CA LYS A 14 2.59 8.73 2.44
C LYS A 14 2.45 8.89 3.96
N GLU A 15 1.26 8.69 4.52
CA GLU A 15 1.00 8.88 5.95
C GLU A 15 1.77 7.89 6.83
N ILE A 16 1.83 6.61 6.45
CA ILE A 16 2.62 5.61 7.18
C ILE A 16 4.11 5.95 7.10
N THR A 17 4.60 6.31 5.92
CA THR A 17 6.02 6.65 5.73
C THR A 17 6.42 7.87 6.56
N VAL A 18 5.62 8.94 6.53
CA VAL A 18 5.85 10.15 7.34
C VAL A 18 5.82 9.80 8.83
N LYS A 19 4.87 8.98 9.29
CA LYS A 19 4.81 8.54 10.70
C LYS A 19 6.06 7.77 11.12
N PHE A 20 6.62 6.94 10.25
CA PHE A 20 7.86 6.20 10.54
C PHE A 20 9.07 7.15 10.68
N ILE A 21 9.10 8.22 9.89
CA ILE A 21 10.13 9.26 10.00
C ILE A 21 9.94 10.09 11.28
N GLU A 22 8.71 10.56 11.55
CA GLU A 22 8.37 11.33 12.75
C GLU A 22 8.69 10.58 14.05
N THR A 23 8.51 9.26 14.06
CA THR A 23 8.81 8.39 15.22
C THR A 23 10.25 7.92 15.28
N GLY A 24 11.10 8.34 14.33
CA GLY A 24 12.51 7.96 14.26
C GLY A 24 12.76 6.48 13.93
N ARG A 25 11.76 5.77 13.37
CA ARG A 25 11.90 4.38 12.90
C ARG A 25 12.59 4.30 11.54
N VAL A 26 12.48 5.34 10.74
CA VAL A 26 13.12 5.47 9.42
C VAL A 26 13.78 6.84 9.31
N SER A 27 15.00 6.90 8.78
CA SER A 27 15.66 8.16 8.48
C SER A 27 15.13 8.77 7.17
N HIS A 28 15.32 10.07 6.99
CA HIS A 28 15.02 10.74 5.71
C HIS A 28 15.77 10.11 4.52
N THR A 29 16.97 9.56 4.74
CA THR A 29 17.75 8.89 3.69
C THR A 29 17.14 7.55 3.27
N GLY A 30 16.48 6.84 4.20
CA GLY A 30 15.79 5.57 3.93
C GLY A 30 14.39 5.73 3.32
N PHE A 31 13.95 6.97 3.05
CA PHE A 31 12.60 7.26 2.55
C PHE A 31 12.25 6.48 1.28
N ASN A 32 13.13 6.49 0.27
CA ASN A 32 12.80 5.96 -1.05
C ASN A 32 12.46 4.46 -1.01
N GLU A 33 13.29 3.68 -0.32
CA GLU A 33 13.11 2.24 -0.16
C GLU A 33 11.89 1.94 0.72
N THR A 34 11.78 2.62 1.86
CA THR A 34 10.66 2.45 2.80
C THR A 34 9.32 2.74 2.13
N PHE A 35 9.22 3.86 1.40
CA PHE A 35 8.00 4.28 0.72
C PHE A 35 7.55 3.23 -0.31
N LYS A 36 8.48 2.70 -1.11
CA LYS A 36 8.19 1.63 -2.09
C LYS A 36 7.73 0.34 -1.42
N SER A 37 8.36 -0.04 -0.31
CA SER A 37 7.98 -1.23 0.46
C SER A 37 6.57 -1.10 1.04
N ILE A 38 6.25 0.06 1.63
CA ILE A 38 4.92 0.32 2.18
C ILE A 38 3.88 0.39 1.06
N TYR A 39 4.19 1.05 -0.07
CA TYR A 39 3.29 1.14 -1.21
C TYR A 39 2.86 -0.25 -1.68
N LYS A 40 3.84 -1.15 -1.86
CA LYS A 40 3.59 -2.53 -2.27
C LYS A 40 2.71 -3.26 -1.26
N ALA A 41 2.99 -3.12 0.03
CA ALA A 41 2.18 -3.76 1.08
C ALA A 41 0.73 -3.27 1.10
N VAL A 42 0.51 -1.97 0.95
CA VAL A 42 -0.85 -1.37 0.89
C VAL A 42 -1.57 -1.79 -0.39
N GLU A 43 -0.87 -1.76 -1.52
CA GLU A 43 -1.42 -2.16 -2.82
C GLU A 43 -1.84 -3.64 -2.81
N GLU A 44 -1.00 -4.52 -2.26
CA GLU A 44 -1.29 -5.95 -2.12
C GLU A 44 -2.50 -6.19 -1.20
N ALA A 45 -2.60 -5.48 -0.07
CA ALA A 45 -3.74 -5.59 0.83
C ALA A 45 -5.06 -5.20 0.14
N VAL A 46 -5.05 -4.12 -0.65
CA VAL A 46 -6.20 -3.67 -1.42
C VAL A 46 -6.55 -4.67 -2.53
N LYS A 47 -5.57 -5.12 -3.32
CA LYS A 47 -5.80 -6.07 -4.41
C LYS A 47 -6.25 -7.45 -3.91
N SER A 48 -5.69 -7.92 -2.80
CA SER A 48 -6.08 -9.19 -2.16
C SER A 48 -7.48 -9.13 -1.56
N SER A 49 -7.95 -7.96 -1.12
CA SER A 49 -9.34 -7.78 -0.66
C SER A 49 -10.36 -7.82 -1.82
N GLY A 50 -9.92 -7.62 -3.07
CA GLY A 50 -10.74 -7.70 -4.27
C GLY A 50 -10.79 -9.09 -4.92
N SER A 51 -9.96 -10.04 -4.50
CA SER A 51 -9.83 -11.37 -5.12
C SER A 51 -10.47 -12.49 -4.31
N THR A 52 -11.56 -12.22 -3.59
CA THR A 52 -12.38 -13.28 -2.98
C THR A 52 -13.48 -13.68 -3.96
N THR A 53 -13.35 -14.90 -4.51
CA THR A 53 -14.36 -15.72 -5.23
C THR A 53 -14.58 -15.46 -6.73
N GLU A 54 -13.73 -16.07 -7.56
CA GLU A 54 -14.15 -16.75 -8.80
C GLU A 54 -13.32 -18.04 -8.94
N GLU A 55 -13.57 -19.01 -8.05
CA GLU A 55 -13.13 -20.40 -8.27
C GLU A 55 -14.25 -21.13 -9.02
N LYS A 56 -13.86 -21.71 -10.15
CA LYS A 56 -14.73 -22.25 -11.18
C LYS A 56 -15.25 -23.62 -10.76
N ASP A 57 -16.54 -23.71 -10.40
CA ASP A 57 -17.27 -24.97 -10.43
C ASP A 57 -17.40 -25.42 -11.89
N ASN A 58 -16.49 -26.29 -12.32
CA ASN A 58 -16.61 -27.02 -13.57
C ASN A 58 -15.95 -28.40 -13.45
N ILE A 59 -16.60 -29.30 -12.70
CA ILE A 59 -16.50 -30.76 -12.83
C ILE A 59 -17.89 -31.36 -12.76
#